data_AF-A0A8T4DDF8-F1
#
_entry.id   AF-A0A8T4DDF8-F1
#
_cell.length_a   1.000
_cell.length_b   1.000
_cell.length_c   1.000
_cell.angle_alpha   90.00
_cell.angle_beta   90.00
_cell.angle_gamma   90.00
#
_symmetry.space_group_name_H-M   'P 1'
#
loop_
_entity.id
_entity.type
_entity.pdbx_description
1 polymer ?
#
loop_
_entity_poly.entity_id
_entity_poly.type
_entity_poly.pdbx_seq_one_letter_code
_entity_poly.pdbx_strand_id
1 'polypeptide(L)'
;MGVQKDAGELLKFMYDRYTQGSPKIASQEIINETGWEANRINNAIDYLDGLGVLKITRVAGNTGGVKNVFINGLNPLGIDIIENKDKFTTTFGFEVGIPGFKFSWTREKRH
;
A
#
# COMPACT_ATOMS: atom_id res chain seq x y z
N MET A 1 6.87 -8.54 10.77
CA MET A 1 5.73 -8.57 9.81
C MET A 1 6.29 -8.99 8.46
N GLY A 2 5.53 -9.75 7.67
CA GLY A 2 5.98 -10.26 6.37
C GLY A 2 5.63 -9.31 5.23
N VAL A 3 6.44 -9.30 4.16
CA VAL A 3 6.30 -8.42 2.99
C VAL A 3 4.90 -8.50 2.36
N GLN A 4 4.29 -9.68 2.32
CA GLN A 4 2.93 -9.88 1.81
C GLN A 4 1.88 -9.11 2.61
N LYS A 5 1.98 -9.13 3.94
CA LYS A 5 1.05 -8.41 4.81
C LYS A 5 1.18 -6.90 4.60
N ASP A 6 2.42 -6.42 4.59
CA ASP A 6 2.73 -5.00 4.38
C ASP A 6 2.25 -4.53 2.99
N ALA A 7 2.44 -5.36 1.96
CA ALA A 7 1.92 -5.11 0.62
C ALA A 7 0.39 -5.03 0.59
N GLY A 8 -0.31 -5.96 1.24
CA GLY A 8 -1.77 -5.92 1.32
C GLY A 8 -2.29 -4.67 2.05
N GLU A 9 -1.63 -4.26 3.14
CA GLU A 9 -1.95 -3.03 3.87
C GLU A 9 -1.71 -1.78 3.00
N LEU A 10 -0.61 -1.73 2.23
CA LEU A 10 -0.32 -0.64 1.30
C LEU A 10 -1.30 -0.59 0.12
N LEU A 11 -1.69 -1.74 -0.44
CA LEU A 11 -2.70 -1.82 -1.51
C LEU A 11 -4.04 -1.26 -1.02
N LYS A 12 -4.43 -1.58 0.22
CA LYS A 12 -5.63 -1.04 0.84
C LYS A 12 -5.58 0.47 1.00
N PHE A 13 -4.48 0.99 1.52
CA PHE A 13 -4.26 2.43 1.61
C PHE A 13 -4.40 3.11 0.23
N MET A 14 -3.84 2.51 -0.82
CA MET A 14 -3.97 3.04 -2.18
C MET A 14 -5.41 2.98 -2.71
N TYR A 15 -6.16 1.94 -2.38
CA TYR A 15 -7.57 1.81 -2.76
C TYR A 15 -8.48 2.81 -2.04
N ASP A 16 -8.26 3.05 -0.75
CA ASP A 16 -8.98 4.07 0.01
C ASP A 16 -8.75 5.46 -0.62
N ARG A 17 -7.50 5.78 -1.00
CA ARG A 17 -7.19 7.03 -1.72
C ARG A 17 -7.82 7.10 -3.12
N TYR A 18 -7.83 5.98 -3.83
CA TYR A 18 -8.47 5.88 -5.16
C TYR A 18 -9.97 6.17 -5.07
N THR A 19 -10.68 5.57 -4.12
CA THR A 19 -12.13 5.78 -3.91
C THR A 19 -12.47 7.20 -3.42
N GLN A 20 -11.53 7.86 -2.73
CA GLN A 20 -11.63 9.28 -2.33
C GLN A 20 -11.26 10.28 -3.45
N GLY A 21 -10.93 9.81 -4.66
CA GLY A 21 -10.59 10.67 -5.80
C GLY A 21 -9.16 11.23 -5.79
N SER A 22 -8.28 10.73 -4.90
CA SER A 22 -6.87 11.15 -4.78
C SER A 22 -5.89 10.00 -5.05
N PRO A 23 -5.93 9.36 -6.25
CA PRO A 23 -5.23 8.10 -6.51
C PRO A 23 -3.71 8.21 -6.61
N LYS A 24 -3.18 9.45 -6.63
CA LYS A 24 -1.75 9.71 -6.79
C LYS A 24 -1.09 9.91 -5.43
N ILE A 25 0.09 9.32 -5.26
CA ILE A 25 0.94 9.54 -4.09
C ILE A 25 2.43 9.39 -4.43
N ALA A 26 3.27 10.24 -3.86
CA ALA A 26 4.73 10.18 -3.97
C ALA A 26 5.37 9.46 -2.76
N SER A 27 6.63 9.00 -2.91
CA SER A 27 7.37 8.33 -1.82
C SER A 27 7.38 9.10 -0.50
N GLN A 28 7.55 10.43 -0.53
CA GLN A 28 7.56 11.25 0.68
C GLN A 28 6.21 11.21 1.41
N GLU A 29 5.10 11.22 0.68
CA GLU A 29 3.77 11.11 1.26
C GLU A 29 3.54 9.71 1.84
N ILE A 30 3.99 8.64 1.16
CA ILE A 30 3.92 7.27 1.69
C ILE A 30 4.69 7.18 3.02
N ILE A 31 5.89 7.77 3.12
CA ILE A 31 6.67 7.80 4.36
C ILE A 31 5.89 8.51 5.47
N ASN A 32 5.32 9.69 5.16
CA ASN A 32 4.62 10.50 6.15
C ASN A 32 3.33 9.84 6.66
N GLU A 33 2.56 9.23 5.77
CA GLU A 33 1.25 8.62 6.07
C GLU A 33 1.40 7.28 6.80
N THR A 34 2.40 6.49 6.41
CA THR A 34 2.60 5.15 6.99
C THR A 34 3.46 5.17 8.25
N GLY A 35 4.45 6.07 8.31
CA GLY A 35 5.49 6.06 9.35
C GLY A 35 6.35 4.80 9.35
N TRP A 36 6.41 4.07 8.23
CA TRP A 36 7.17 2.82 8.13
C TRP A 36 8.65 3.07 7.85
N GLU A 37 9.46 2.12 8.28
CA GLU A 37 10.86 2.02 7.87
C GLU A 37 10.99 1.87 6.36
N ALA A 38 12.02 2.50 5.79
CA ALA A 38 12.21 2.57 4.34
C ALA A 38 12.26 1.21 3.65
N ASN A 39 12.96 0.24 4.25
CA ASN A 39 13.05 -1.12 3.71
C ASN A 39 11.69 -1.80 3.64
N ARG A 40 10.82 -1.54 4.62
CA ARG A 40 9.47 -2.08 4.67
C ARG A 40 8.61 -1.54 3.52
N ILE A 41 8.68 -0.23 3.30
CA ILE A 41 7.98 0.45 2.20
C ILE A 41 8.50 -0.06 0.86
N ASN A 42 9.82 -0.11 0.67
CA ASN A 42 10.44 -0.58 -0.57
C ASN A 42 10.02 -2.02 -0.90
N ASN A 43 10.05 -2.92 0.09
CA ASN A 43 9.65 -4.32 -0.11
C ASN A 43 8.16 -4.43 -0.46
N ALA A 44 7.28 -3.67 0.19
CA ALA A 44 5.85 -3.66 -0.11
C ALA A 44 5.58 -3.13 -1.53
N ILE A 45 6.21 -2.01 -1.92
CA ILE A 45 6.08 -1.43 -3.27
C ILE A 45 6.59 -2.41 -4.32
N ASP A 46 7.78 -2.99 -4.12
CA ASP A 46 8.35 -3.93 -5.09
C ASP A 46 7.51 -5.22 -5.22
N TYR A 47 6.89 -5.68 -4.12
CA TYR A 47 5.95 -6.80 -4.16
C TYR A 47 4.69 -6.46 -4.98
N LEU A 48 4.08 -5.30 -4.73
CA LEU A 48 2.89 -4.86 -5.46
C LEU A 48 3.19 -4.55 -6.95
N ASP A 49 4.37 -4.02 -7.24
CA ASP A 49 4.84 -3.83 -8.62
C ASP A 49 5.03 -5.18 -9.34
N GLY A 50 5.63 -6.15 -8.65
CA GLY A 50 5.79 -7.51 -9.17
C GLY A 50 4.46 -8.23 -9.45
N LEU A 51 3.41 -7.91 -8.69
CA LEU A 51 2.04 -8.37 -8.96
C LEU A 51 1.34 -7.57 -10.07
N GLY A 52 1.87 -6.42 -10.48
CA GLY A 52 1.24 -5.55 -11.47
C GLY A 52 -0.07 -4.91 -10.98
N VAL A 53 -0.26 -4.73 -9.67
CA VAL A 53 -1.51 -4.18 -9.11
C VAL A 53 -1.51 -2.65 -9.02
N LEU A 54 -0.33 -2.02 -9.08
CA LEU A 54 -0.14 -0.57 -9.02
C LEU A 54 0.33 -0.01 -10.37
N LYS A 55 -0.05 1.25 -10.64
CA LYS A 55 0.51 2.06 -11.74
C LYS A 55 1.67 2.89 -11.22
N ILE A 56 2.91 2.39 -11.33
CA ILE A 56 4.09 3.02 -10.74
C ILE A 56 4.94 3.72 -11.80
N THR A 57 5.34 4.96 -11.52
CA THR A 57 6.44 5.63 -12.22
C THR A 57 7.64 5.68 -11.29
N ARG A 58 8.74 5.05 -11.69
CA ARG A 58 10.01 5.03 -10.94
C ARG A 58 10.90 6.17 -11.40
N VAL A 59 11.54 6.86 -10.46
CA VAL A 59 12.48 7.97 -10.71
C VAL A 59 13.80 7.66 -10.00
N ALA A 60 14.91 8.18 -10.52
CA ALA A 60 16.21 8.01 -9.89
C ALA A 60 16.25 8.61 -8.47
N GLY A 61 17.04 7.99 -7.60
CA GLY A 61 17.25 8.43 -6.22
C GLY A 61 16.31 7.78 -5.20
N ASN A 62 16.41 8.27 -3.96
CA ASN A 62 15.57 7.87 -2.85
C ASN A 62 15.25 9.08 -1.96
N THR A 63 14.16 8.98 -1.21
CA THR A 63 13.73 9.95 -0.21
C THR A 63 13.63 9.21 1.11
N GLY A 64 14.43 9.60 2.11
CA GLY A 64 14.46 8.91 3.40
C GLY A 64 14.75 7.41 3.31
N GLY A 65 15.52 6.96 2.30
CA GLY A 65 15.79 5.54 2.03
C GLY A 65 14.73 4.82 1.19
N VAL A 66 13.55 5.42 0.94
CA VAL A 66 12.52 4.86 0.06
C VAL A 66 12.82 5.25 -1.39
N LYS A 67 12.80 4.28 -2.31
CA LYS A 67 12.99 4.52 -3.75
C LYS A 67 12.03 5.62 -4.22
N ASN A 68 12.51 6.56 -5.02
CA ASN A 68 11.65 7.61 -5.55
C ASN A 68 10.65 7.02 -6.55
N VAL A 69 9.38 7.04 -6.18
CA VAL A 69 8.28 6.53 -6.98
C VAL A 69 7.07 7.46 -6.89
N PHE A 70 6.29 7.45 -7.96
CA PHE A 70 4.93 7.97 -7.99
C PHE A 70 3.99 6.81 -8.24
N ILE A 71 3.11 6.52 -7.29
CA ILE A 71 1.99 5.60 -7.52
C ILE A 71 0.87 6.45 -8.09
N ASN A 72 0.53 6.24 -9.36
CA ASN A 72 -0.46 7.03 -10.09
C ASN A 72 -1.89 6.53 -9.93
N GLY A 73 -2.05 5.33 -9.35
CA GLY A 73 -3.33 4.67 -9.12
C GLY A 73 -3.21 3.15 -9.16
N LEU A 74 -4.35 2.49 -9.29
CA LEU A 74 -4.47 1.04 -9.34
C LEU A 74 -4.63 0.55 -10.78
N ASN A 75 -4.11 -0.66 -11.05
CA ASN A 75 -4.49 -1.43 -12.23
C ASN A 75 -5.80 -2.17 -11.98
N PRO A 76 -6.54 -2.59 -13.04
CA PRO A 76 -7.76 -3.37 -12.89
C PRO A 76 -7.58 -4.63 -12.01
N LEU A 77 -6.41 -5.27 -12.11
CA LEU A 77 -6.05 -6.42 -11.26
C LEU A 77 -6.00 -6.04 -9.76
N GLY A 78 -5.47 -4.86 -9.44
CA GLY A 78 -5.40 -4.39 -8.06
C GLY A 78 -6.79 -4.14 -7.46
N ILE A 79 -7.71 -3.60 -8.26
CA ILE A 79 -9.11 -3.38 -7.88
C ILE A 79 -9.82 -4.73 -7.67
N ASP A 80 -9.69 -5.65 -8.64
CA ASP A 80 -10.28 -6.98 -8.55
C ASP A 80 -9.76 -7.79 -7.34
N ILE A 81 -8.47 -7.72 -7.04
CA ILE A 81 -7.89 -8.39 -5.87
C ILE A 81 -8.43 -7.81 -4.57
N ILE A 82 -8.57 -6.48 -4.44
CA ILE A 82 -9.02 -5.88 -3.18
C ILE A 82 -10.52 -5.95 -2.95
N GLU A 83 -11.33 -5.94 -4.02
CA GLU A 83 -12.78 -6.08 -3.93
C GLU A 83 -13.22 -7.54 -3.74
N ASN A 84 -12.35 -8.51 -4.03
CA ASN A 84 -12.62 -9.93 -3.86
C ASN A 84 -11.87 -10.50 -2.64
N LYS A 85 -12.61 -10.77 -1.55
CA LYS A 85 -12.07 -11.27 -0.28
C LYS A 85 -11.21 -12.53 -0.43
N ASP A 86 -11.61 -13.46 -1.28
CA ASP A 86 -10.89 -14.72 -1.49
C ASP A 86 -9.56 -14.46 -2.20
N LYS A 87 -9.58 -13.67 -3.29
CA LYS A 87 -8.36 -13.30 -4.02
C LYS A 87 -7.38 -12.54 -3.14
N PHE A 88 -7.87 -11.60 -2.33
CA PHE A 88 -7.03 -10.87 -1.39
C PHE A 88 -6.38 -11.82 -0.39
N THR A 89 -7.18 -12.69 0.24
CA THR A 89 -6.69 -13.61 1.28
C THR A 89 -5.67 -14.59 0.70
N THR A 90 -5.92 -15.12 -0.50
CA THR A 90 -4.96 -15.97 -1.22
C THR A 90 -3.67 -15.24 -1.57
N THR A 91 -3.74 -13.96 -1.92
CA THR A 91 -2.57 -13.17 -2.36
C THR A 91 -1.72 -12.71 -1.17
N PHE A 92 -2.35 -12.21 -0.11
CA PHE A 92 -1.66 -11.53 1.00
C PHE A 92 -1.63 -12.33 2.31
N GLY A 93 -2.38 -13.44 2.40
CA GLY A 93 -2.37 -14.34 3.55
C GLY A 93 -3.12 -13.82 4.78
N PHE A 94 -3.98 -12.81 4.62
CA PHE A 94 -4.85 -12.30 5.69
C PHE A 94 -6.19 -11.80 5.12
N GLU A 95 -7.24 -11.81 5.95
CA GLU A 95 -8.56 -11.36 5.52
C GLU A 95 -8.66 -9.83 5.50
N VAL A 96 -9.24 -9.26 4.42
CA VAL A 96 -9.70 -7.85 4.46
C VAL A 96 -11.00 -7.79 5.21
N GLY A 97 -10.98 -7.22 6.41
CA GLY A 97 -12.20 -6.68 7.02
C GLY A 97 -12.61 -5.40 6.31
N ILE A 98 -13.68 -5.45 5.52
CA ILE A 98 -14.48 -4.25 5.15
C ILE A 98 -15.89 -4.53 5.72
N PRO A 99 -16.49 -3.71 6.61
CA PRO A 99 -16.14 -2.37 7.12
C PRO A 99 -15.90 -2.30 8.65
N GLY A 100 -15.16 -1.28 9.12
CA GLY A 100 -15.11 -0.88 10.55
C GLY A 100 -13.80 -1.12 11.32
N PHE A 101 -12.73 -1.62 10.68
CA PHE A 101 -11.47 -1.87 11.37
C PHE A 101 -10.62 -0.60 11.55
N LYS A 102 -10.26 -0.29 12.80
CA LYS A 102 -9.25 0.70 13.17
C LYS A 102 -7.90 0.28 12.59
N PHE A 103 -7.26 1.18 11.84
CA PHE A 103 -5.88 1.03 11.38
C PHE A 103 -4.95 0.66 12.55
N SER A 104 -4.10 -0.36 12.37
CA SER A 104 -2.99 -0.64 13.29
C SER A 104 -1.86 0.41 13.21
N TRP A 105 -1.98 1.39 12.30
CA TRP A 105 -1.02 2.49 12.11
C TRP A 105 -1.15 3.61 13.13
N THR A 106 -2.32 3.76 13.72
CA THR A 106 -2.50 4.79 14.74
C THR A 106 -1.87 4.25 16.02
N ARG A 107 -0.67 4.73 16.38
CA ARG A 107 -0.25 4.72 17.78
C ARG A 107 -1.44 5.25 18.57
N GLU A 108 -1.98 4.45 19.49
CA GLU A 108 -2.79 4.98 20.58
C GLU A 108 -1.97 6.11 21.21
N LYS A 109 -2.32 7.37 20.92
CA LYS A 109 -1.96 8.47 21.79
C LYS A 109 -2.73 8.21 23.08
N ARG A 110 -2.10 7.47 24.00
CA ARG A 110 -2.53 7.44 25.40
C ARG A 110 -2.41 8.87 25.93
N HIS A 111 -3.57 9.44 26.26
CA HIS A 111 -3.71 10.63 27.09
C HIS A 111 -3.23 10.34 28.52
#